data_AF-A0A821D045-F1
#
_entry.id   AF-A0A821D045-F1
#
_cell.length_a   1.000
_cell.length_b   1.000
_cell.length_c   1.000
_cell.angle_alpha   90.00
_cell.angle_beta   90.00
_cell.angle_gamma   90.00
#
_symmetry.space_group_name_H-M   'P 1'
#
loop_
_entity.id
_entity.type
_entity.pdbx_description
1 polymer ?
#
loop_
_entity_poly.entity_id
_entity_poly.type
_entity_poly.pdbx_seq_one_letter_code
_entity_poly.pdbx_strand_id
1 'polypeptide(L)'
;MANRIYNNSFTNPEKLKEIISLEVSEVRCAAIEALYYSSTKSDAALSEEQLKQIEQFQNDNDQKFKKFVIKIMATFADNNMIDYNKLFKTCLEELENNVNVEESAIFIYQQCKDDERCKILFNEYVISRISSLLNNNCLNDESKLYCYMTINKYLERFSTKGLNESQLKNCIYLINEQKDNIQLKIEALNSILLSASKDQNIPQFIIETLVENIDKFTQIVAYFATATLEVISRRQSISKVNQLSFNLLDDYIINEEINISFGRNLIDTYDCPCISSIVAKIFVNTLKNNHKLTEQTLEYLTRALNSNDKQTRILSAKSLYLARDKHDIHNGLLIELRDYVNDEVTDVSVYSTVVYAQGLVKLSLNEESNMKGHLDFLPRIYVYEDLQLDEENFTNKVNENILSVLFSQCKKTKFEDNIFSILNHTLKSKSSYLAK
;
A
#
# COMPACT_ATOMS: atom_id res chain seq x y z
N MET A 1 32.71 -45.81 23.20
CA MET A 1 33.91 -45.64 22.35
C MET A 1 34.86 -44.68 23.08
N ALA A 2 35.35 -45.11 24.25
CA ALA A 2 35.82 -44.25 25.33
C ALA A 2 37.30 -44.49 25.69
N ASN A 3 38.18 -44.75 24.72
CA ASN A 3 39.52 -45.23 25.09
C ASN A 3 40.67 -44.96 24.12
N ARG A 4 40.73 -43.79 23.44
CA ARG A 4 41.87 -43.49 22.54
C ARG A 4 42.37 -42.05 22.45
N ILE A 5 42.10 -41.18 23.43
CA ILE A 5 42.69 -39.84 23.51
C ILE A 5 43.08 -39.49 24.95
N TYR A 6 43.87 -40.33 25.63
CA TYR A 6 44.30 -40.03 27.01
C TYR A 6 45.80 -40.00 27.28
N ASN A 7 46.66 -40.37 26.32
CA ASN A 7 48.09 -40.46 26.58
C ASN A 7 48.88 -39.66 25.52
N ASN A 8 48.99 -38.35 25.76
CA ASN A 8 50.12 -37.45 25.40
C ASN A 8 49.76 -35.95 25.39
N SER A 9 48.53 -35.55 25.76
CA SER A 9 48.10 -34.14 25.79
C SER A 9 48.26 -33.43 27.14
N PHE A 10 48.47 -34.16 28.24
CA PHE A 10 48.41 -33.63 29.62
C PHE A 10 49.73 -33.10 30.20
N THR A 11 50.82 -33.05 29.43
CA THR A 11 52.12 -32.49 29.91
C THR A 11 52.36 -31.05 29.48
N ASN A 12 51.46 -30.45 28.69
CA ASN A 12 51.54 -29.04 28.31
C ASN A 12 50.53 -28.22 29.14
N PRO A 13 50.99 -27.38 30.10
CA PRO A 13 50.13 -26.54 30.94
C PRO A 13 49.17 -25.65 30.16
N GLU A 14 49.56 -25.23 28.95
CA GLU A 14 48.72 -24.40 28.07
C GLU A 14 47.49 -25.18 27.58
N LYS A 15 47.68 -26.44 27.14
CA LYS A 15 46.57 -27.32 26.71
C LYS A 15 45.63 -27.67 27.85
N LEU A 16 46.16 -27.81 29.07
CA LEU A 16 45.36 -28.09 30.26
C LEU A 16 44.49 -26.88 30.64
N LYS A 17 45.03 -25.66 30.55
CA LYS A 17 44.25 -24.42 30.73
C LYS A 17 43.16 -24.28 29.67
N GLU A 18 43.46 -24.63 28.42
CA GLU A 18 42.50 -24.58 27.31
C GLU A 18 41.31 -25.53 27.56
N ILE A 19 41.58 -26.78 27.97
CA ILE A 19 40.54 -27.77 28.32
C ILE A 19 39.69 -27.28 29.50
N ILE A 20 40.32 -26.79 30.57
CA ILE A 20 39.59 -26.28 31.74
C ILE A 20 38.72 -25.08 31.36
N SER A 21 39.24 -24.18 30.52
CA SER A 21 38.48 -23.01 30.05
C SER A 21 37.25 -23.42 29.24
N LEU A 22 37.38 -24.44 28.38
CA LEU A 22 36.27 -24.96 27.59
C LEU A 22 35.18 -25.57 28.49
N GLU A 23 35.57 -26.45 29.41
CA GLU A 23 34.64 -27.09 30.37
C GLU A 23 33.91 -26.05 31.24
N VAL A 24 34.63 -25.03 31.73
CA VAL A 24 34.02 -23.93 32.47
C VAL A 24 33.02 -23.16 31.60
N SER A 25 33.33 -22.89 30.33
CA SER A 25 32.40 -22.22 29.41
C SER A 25 31.13 -23.05 29.17
N GLU A 26 31.27 -24.36 28.99
CA GLU A 26 30.14 -25.26 28.79
C GLU A 26 29.22 -25.32 30.01
N VAL A 27 29.80 -25.44 31.22
CA VAL A 27 29.03 -25.43 32.47
C VAL A 27 28.32 -24.09 32.67
N ARG A 28 28.99 -22.97 32.38
CA ARG A 28 28.38 -21.63 32.43
C ARG A 28 27.21 -21.52 31.46
N CYS A 29 27.37 -21.96 30.22
CA CYS A 29 26.31 -21.97 29.21
C CYS A 29 25.11 -22.82 29.65
N ALA A 30 25.36 -24.03 30.16
CA ALA A 30 24.29 -24.91 30.64
C ALA A 30 23.54 -24.29 31.83
N ALA A 31 24.26 -23.63 32.75
CA ALA A 31 23.64 -22.96 33.89
C ALA A 31 22.76 -21.78 33.48
N ILE A 32 23.25 -20.88 32.61
CA ILE A 32 22.46 -19.72 32.17
C ILE A 32 21.26 -20.13 31.30
N GLU A 33 21.43 -21.17 30.48
CA GLU A 33 20.34 -21.76 29.71
C GLU A 33 19.25 -22.36 30.61
N ALA A 34 19.65 -23.10 31.65
CA ALA A 34 18.72 -23.65 32.64
C ALA A 34 17.98 -22.55 33.41
N LEU A 35 18.66 -21.46 33.77
CA LEU A 35 18.05 -20.30 34.41
C LEU A 35 17.00 -19.65 33.49
N TYR A 36 17.32 -19.46 32.21
CA TYR A 36 16.37 -18.93 31.23
C TYR A 36 15.11 -19.81 31.14
N TYR A 37 15.24 -21.11 30.92
CA TYR A 37 14.07 -21.99 30.81
C TYR A 37 13.28 -22.09 32.11
N SER A 38 13.95 -22.07 33.27
CA SER A 38 13.27 -22.05 34.57
C SER A 38 12.44 -20.78 34.74
N SER A 39 13.01 -19.62 34.39
CA SER A 39 12.36 -18.31 34.51
C SER A 39 11.18 -18.09 33.56
N THR A 40 11.15 -18.80 32.42
CA THR A 40 10.07 -18.68 31.42
C THR A 40 8.93 -19.68 31.64
N LYS A 41 9.19 -20.83 32.28
CA LYS A 41 8.22 -21.94 32.41
C LYS A 41 7.62 -22.11 33.80
N SER A 42 8.28 -21.61 34.82
CA SER A 42 7.77 -21.63 36.19
C SER A 42 7.61 -20.20 36.65
N ASP A 43 6.60 -19.88 37.46
CA ASP A 43 6.43 -18.57 38.10
C ASP A 43 7.59 -18.20 39.06
N ALA A 44 8.72 -18.93 39.00
CA ALA A 44 9.95 -18.65 39.71
C ALA A 44 10.60 -17.37 39.14
N ALA A 45 10.34 -16.26 39.82
CA ALA A 45 11.00 -15.00 39.55
C ALA A 45 12.46 -15.04 40.03
N LEU A 46 13.39 -14.63 39.17
CA LEU A 46 14.74 -14.27 39.59
C LEU A 46 14.66 -13.05 40.52
N SER A 47 15.46 -13.03 41.59
CA SER A 47 15.53 -11.87 42.47
C SER A 47 16.23 -10.69 41.77
N GLU A 48 15.97 -9.47 42.22
CA GLU A 48 16.64 -8.27 41.70
C GLU A 48 18.17 -8.37 41.77
N GLU A 49 18.69 -8.97 42.85
CA GLU A 49 20.13 -9.19 43.02
C GLU A 49 20.70 -10.19 42.00
N GLN A 50 19.96 -11.26 41.72
CA GLN A 50 20.35 -12.25 40.69
C GLN A 50 20.33 -11.61 39.29
N LEU A 51 19.33 -10.78 39.00
CA LEU A 51 19.26 -10.05 37.72
C LEU A 51 20.43 -9.07 37.59
N LYS A 52 20.78 -8.33 38.65
CA LYS A 52 21.96 -7.45 38.66
C LYS A 52 23.28 -8.21 38.49
N GLN A 53 23.39 -9.43 39.01
CA GLN A 53 24.56 -10.29 38.77
C GLN A 53 24.61 -10.75 37.31
N ILE A 54 23.48 -11.17 36.74
CA ILE A 54 23.38 -11.57 35.33
C ILE A 54 23.71 -10.41 34.40
N GLU A 55 23.25 -9.19 34.73
CA GLU A 55 23.53 -7.95 33.99
C GLU A 55 25.03 -7.67 33.82
N GLN A 56 25.86 -8.04 34.80
CA GLN A 56 27.32 -7.84 34.73
C GLN A 56 27.97 -8.61 33.57
N PHE A 57 27.31 -9.67 33.09
CA PHE A 57 27.79 -10.49 31.99
C PHE A 57 27.27 -10.08 30.61
N GLN A 58 26.61 -8.92 30.49
CA GLN A 58 26.17 -8.39 29.19
C GLN A 58 27.29 -8.18 28.17
N ASN A 59 28.56 -8.11 28.61
CA ASN A 59 29.73 -7.93 27.74
C ASN A 59 30.63 -9.17 27.71
N ASP A 60 30.10 -10.36 28.02
CA ASP A 60 30.88 -11.60 27.95
C ASP A 60 31.32 -11.90 26.50
N ASN A 61 32.48 -12.54 26.37
CA ASN A 61 33.07 -12.91 25.08
C ASN A 61 32.45 -14.19 24.50
N ASP A 62 31.90 -15.07 25.35
CA ASP A 62 31.20 -16.27 24.91
C ASP A 62 29.81 -15.90 24.37
N GLN A 63 29.65 -15.99 23.05
CA GLN A 63 28.42 -15.60 22.37
C GLN A 63 27.22 -16.46 22.75
N LYS A 64 27.42 -17.75 23.03
CA LYS A 64 26.32 -18.63 23.45
C LYS A 64 25.85 -18.24 24.84
N PHE A 65 26.79 -17.96 25.75
CA PHE A 65 26.48 -17.47 27.09
C PHE A 65 25.75 -16.12 27.02
N LYS A 66 26.32 -15.17 26.27
CA LYS A 66 25.80 -13.81 26.09
C LYS A 66 24.37 -13.80 25.53
N LYS A 67 24.09 -14.65 24.53
CA LYS A 67 22.74 -14.85 23.98
C LYS A 67 21.70 -15.14 25.07
N PHE A 68 22.01 -16.05 25.99
CA PHE A 68 21.09 -16.39 27.10
C PHE A 68 21.02 -15.30 28.17
N VAL A 69 22.11 -14.59 28.42
CA VAL A 69 22.09 -13.37 29.27
C VAL A 69 21.08 -12.37 28.70
N ILE A 70 21.16 -12.05 27.40
CA ILE A 70 20.22 -11.12 26.74
C ILE A 70 18.79 -11.63 26.83
N LYS A 71 18.55 -12.93 26.58
CA LYS A 71 17.20 -13.52 26.68
C LYS A 71 16.60 -13.37 28.07
N ILE A 72 17.37 -13.67 29.12
CA ILE A 72 16.90 -13.48 30.50
C ILE A 72 16.59 -12.01 30.74
N MET A 73 17.52 -11.13 30.41
CA MET A 73 17.36 -9.70 30.64
C MET A 73 16.15 -9.13 29.88
N ALA A 74 15.90 -9.61 28.66
CA ALA A 74 14.73 -9.27 27.85
C ALA A 74 13.42 -9.71 28.51
N THR A 75 13.35 -10.94 29.06
CA THR A 75 12.17 -11.45 29.77
C THR A 75 11.79 -10.59 30.98
N PHE A 76 12.79 -10.03 31.67
CA PHE A 76 12.58 -9.25 32.90
C PHE A 76 12.63 -7.73 32.70
N ALA A 77 12.79 -7.25 31.46
CA ALA A 77 12.92 -5.82 31.15
C ALA A 77 11.68 -5.00 31.59
N ASP A 78 10.50 -5.62 31.66
CA ASP A 78 9.25 -4.98 32.05
C ASP A 78 9.14 -4.68 33.55
N ASN A 79 9.95 -5.32 34.39
CA ASN A 79 9.83 -5.24 35.85
C ASN A 79 10.61 -4.08 36.49
N ASN A 80 11.16 -3.14 35.71
CA ASN A 80 12.03 -2.04 36.17
C ASN A 80 13.26 -2.46 37.00
N MET A 81 13.56 -3.77 37.09
CA MET A 81 14.70 -4.31 37.83
C MET A 81 16.02 -4.24 37.05
N ILE A 82 15.96 -3.85 35.79
CA ILE A 82 17.06 -3.86 34.84
C ILE A 82 17.18 -2.47 34.21
N ASP A 83 18.40 -2.00 33.96
CA ASP A 83 18.64 -0.81 33.13
C ASP A 83 18.36 -1.12 31.66
N TYR A 84 17.09 -1.02 31.27
CA TYR A 84 16.66 -1.29 29.90
C TYR A 84 17.28 -0.32 28.88
N ASN A 85 17.69 0.89 29.27
CA ASN A 85 18.37 1.84 28.38
C ASN A 85 19.76 1.32 28.01
N LYS A 86 20.49 0.81 29.00
CA LYS A 86 21.80 0.20 28.78
C LYS A 86 21.65 -1.07 27.94
N LEU A 87 20.72 -1.96 28.29
CA LEU A 87 20.45 -3.18 27.52
C LEU A 87 20.07 -2.87 26.06
N PHE A 88 19.24 -1.84 25.83
CA PHE A 88 18.86 -1.40 24.48
C PHE A 88 20.07 -0.98 23.64
N LYS A 89 21.00 -0.21 24.22
CA LYS A 89 22.23 0.18 23.53
C LYS A 89 23.08 -1.04 23.18
N THR A 90 23.25 -1.98 24.12
CA THR A 90 23.96 -3.24 23.87
C THR A 90 23.32 -4.03 22.73
N CYS A 91 22.01 -4.23 22.75
CA CYS A 91 21.30 -4.95 21.68
C CYS A 91 21.42 -4.23 20.33
N LEU A 92 21.38 -2.89 20.29
CA LEU A 92 21.57 -2.14 19.06
C LEU A 92 22.98 -2.31 18.49
N GLU A 93 24.01 -2.26 19.34
CA GLU A 93 25.40 -2.51 18.94
C GLU A 93 25.61 -3.96 18.48
N GLU A 94 24.99 -4.93 19.13
CA GLU A 94 25.04 -6.34 18.73
C GLU A 94 24.39 -6.57 17.37
N LEU A 95 23.23 -5.97 17.14
CA LEU A 95 22.54 -6.02 15.85
C LEU A 95 23.43 -5.48 14.72
N GLU A 96 24.15 -4.37 14.96
CA GLU A 96 25.06 -3.79 13.98
C GLU A 96 26.32 -4.62 13.74
N ASN A 97 26.84 -5.24 14.79
CA ASN A 97 28.03 -6.09 14.72
C ASN A 97 27.71 -7.52 14.22
N ASN A 98 26.46 -7.81 13.88
CA ASN A 98 25.98 -9.13 13.46
C ASN A 98 26.19 -10.21 14.52
N VAL A 99 25.97 -9.86 15.79
CA VAL A 99 26.10 -10.72 16.96
C VAL A 99 24.72 -10.84 17.62
N ASN A 100 24.30 -12.06 17.99
CA ASN A 100 22.97 -12.35 18.59
C ASN A 100 21.81 -11.57 17.90
N VAL A 101 21.84 -11.55 16.57
CA VAL A 101 21.02 -10.67 15.72
C VAL A 101 19.54 -10.83 16.00
N GLU A 102 19.07 -12.08 16.07
CA GLU A 102 17.66 -12.42 16.26
C GLU A 102 17.16 -11.96 17.63
N GLU A 103 17.89 -12.30 18.70
CA GLU A 103 17.56 -11.88 20.07
C GLU A 103 17.54 -10.36 20.21
N SER A 104 18.52 -9.68 19.62
CA SER A 104 18.63 -8.23 19.65
C SER A 104 17.47 -7.56 18.90
N ALA A 105 17.12 -8.05 17.71
CA ALA A 105 16.01 -7.53 16.92
C ALA A 105 14.66 -7.72 17.62
N ILE A 106 14.42 -8.90 18.21
CA ILE A 106 13.22 -9.19 19.00
C ILE A 106 13.14 -8.23 20.20
N PHE A 107 14.22 -8.10 20.97
CA PHE A 107 14.24 -7.23 22.15
C PHE A 107 13.92 -5.78 21.79
N ILE A 108 14.60 -5.24 20.77
CA ILE A 108 14.37 -3.87 20.27
C ILE A 108 12.90 -3.70 19.86
N TYR A 109 12.34 -4.65 19.11
CA TYR A 109 10.94 -4.60 18.72
C TYR A 109 9.98 -4.64 19.93
N GLN A 110 10.25 -5.44 20.96
CA GLN A 110 9.41 -5.43 22.16
C GLN A 110 9.43 -4.07 22.86
N GLN A 111 10.58 -3.39 22.89
CA GLN A 111 10.67 -2.05 23.48
C GLN A 111 9.86 -1.00 22.71
N CYS A 112 9.63 -1.19 21.41
CA CYS A 112 8.82 -0.24 20.62
C CYS A 112 7.31 -0.47 20.76
N LYS A 113 6.85 -1.54 21.41
CA LYS A 113 5.42 -1.79 21.66
C LYS A 113 4.88 -0.96 22.82
N ASP A 114 5.72 -0.66 23.80
CA ASP A 114 5.42 0.25 24.90
C ASP A 114 5.64 1.69 24.44
N ASP A 115 4.61 2.53 24.57
CA ASP A 115 4.64 3.90 24.04
C ASP A 115 5.62 4.82 24.78
N GLU A 116 5.74 4.66 26.10
CA GLU A 116 6.65 5.49 26.90
C GLU A 116 8.09 5.09 26.61
N ARG A 117 8.37 3.79 26.53
CA ARG A 117 9.72 3.30 26.16
C ARG A 117 10.07 3.66 24.74
N CYS A 118 9.13 3.54 23.80
CA CYS A 118 9.38 3.89 22.42
C CYS A 118 9.78 5.37 22.29
N LYS A 119 9.08 6.25 23.00
CA LYS A 119 9.37 7.70 23.04
C LYS A 119 10.73 8.03 23.66
N ILE A 120 11.19 7.25 24.64
CA ILE A 120 12.48 7.47 25.33
C ILE A 120 13.65 6.90 24.52
N LEU A 121 13.51 5.68 24.00
CA LEU A 121 14.61 4.90 23.41
C LEU A 121 14.81 5.19 21.93
N PHE A 122 13.75 5.56 21.21
CA PHE A 122 13.78 5.69 19.75
C PHE A 122 13.75 7.15 19.32
N ASN A 123 14.58 7.43 18.33
CA ASN A 123 14.63 8.71 17.64
C ASN A 123 15.07 8.47 16.19
N GLU A 124 15.05 9.52 15.37
CA GLU A 124 15.45 9.46 13.96
C GLU A 124 16.85 8.85 13.75
N TYR A 125 17.79 9.09 14.68
CA TYR A 125 19.13 8.50 14.61
C TYR A 125 19.10 6.98 14.81
N VAL A 126 18.35 6.48 15.80
CA VAL A 126 18.17 5.04 16.02
C VAL A 126 17.49 4.38 14.83
N ILE A 127 16.45 5.00 14.26
CA ILE A 127 15.75 4.49 13.08
C ILE A 127 16.67 4.47 11.86
N SER A 128 17.52 5.49 11.69
CA SER A 128 18.53 5.49 10.63
C SER A 128 19.52 4.34 10.77
N ARG A 129 19.98 4.04 12.00
CA ARG A 129 20.87 2.90 12.27
C ARG A 129 20.19 1.58 11.91
N ILE A 130 18.99 1.32 12.46
CA ILE A 130 18.24 0.09 12.17
C ILE A 130 17.96 -0.05 10.66
N SER A 131 17.56 1.02 9.99
CA SER A 131 17.27 0.99 8.56
C SER A 131 18.50 0.68 7.69
N SER A 132 19.69 1.12 8.11
CA SER A 132 20.94 0.81 7.40
C SER A 132 21.29 -0.68 7.42
N LEU A 133 20.79 -1.43 8.40
CA LEU A 133 21.05 -2.87 8.55
C LEU A 133 20.16 -3.73 7.64
N LEU A 134 19.07 -3.18 7.10
CA LEU A 134 18.10 -3.95 6.32
C LEU A 134 18.66 -4.49 4.99
N ASN A 135 19.69 -3.85 4.44
CA ASN A 135 20.40 -4.32 3.25
C ASN A 135 21.57 -5.25 3.57
N ASN A 136 21.87 -5.49 4.85
CA ASN A 136 22.97 -6.37 5.22
C ASN A 136 22.54 -7.85 5.04
N ASN A 137 23.35 -8.61 4.31
CA ASN A 137 23.11 -10.04 4.04
C ASN A 137 23.22 -10.91 5.30
N CYS A 138 23.81 -10.41 6.38
CA CYS A 138 23.92 -11.13 7.64
C CYS A 138 22.60 -11.19 8.43
N LEU A 139 21.64 -10.29 8.17
CA LEU A 139 20.32 -10.37 8.80
C LEU A 139 19.46 -11.39 8.06
N ASN A 140 18.99 -12.40 8.80
CA ASN A 140 17.96 -13.30 8.32
C ASN A 140 16.62 -12.55 8.16
N ASP A 141 15.70 -13.18 7.42
CA ASP A 141 14.39 -12.62 7.12
C ASP A 141 13.56 -12.26 8.37
N GLU A 142 13.64 -13.08 9.41
CA GLU A 142 12.92 -12.86 10.66
C GLU A 142 13.44 -11.63 11.42
N SER A 143 14.77 -11.45 11.47
CA SER A 143 15.39 -10.26 12.07
C SER A 143 15.07 -9.00 11.27
N LYS A 144 15.07 -9.09 9.93
CA LYS A 144 14.63 -7.97 9.07
C LYS A 144 13.17 -7.62 9.34
N LEU A 145 12.31 -8.62 9.53
CA LEU A 145 10.91 -8.42 9.83
C LEU A 145 10.74 -7.62 11.13
N TYR A 146 11.40 -8.03 12.22
CA TYR A 146 11.38 -7.28 13.48
C TYR A 146 11.93 -5.86 13.34
N CYS A 147 12.98 -5.66 12.53
CA CYS A 147 13.51 -4.33 12.23
C CYS A 147 12.48 -3.44 11.51
N TYR A 148 11.79 -3.95 10.49
CA TYR A 148 10.73 -3.21 9.81
C TYR A 148 9.54 -2.92 10.73
N MET A 149 9.10 -3.89 11.52
CA MET A 149 8.01 -3.68 12.49
C MET A 149 8.37 -2.60 13.52
N THR A 150 9.64 -2.56 13.95
CA THR A 150 10.16 -1.50 14.82
C THR A 150 10.09 -0.13 14.15
N ILE A 151 10.58 -0.03 12.91
CA ILE A 151 10.54 1.21 12.12
C ILE A 151 9.08 1.68 11.94
N ASN A 152 8.19 0.76 11.55
CA ASN A 152 6.78 1.06 11.32
C ASN A 152 6.08 1.53 12.59
N LYS A 153 6.33 0.91 13.74
CA LYS A 153 5.76 1.35 15.01
C LYS A 153 6.19 2.75 15.39
N TYR A 154 7.47 3.07 15.21
CA TYR A 154 7.97 4.42 15.46
C TYR A 154 7.38 5.46 14.50
N LEU A 155 7.34 5.15 13.20
CA LEU A 155 6.76 6.03 12.17
C LEU A 155 5.27 6.28 12.43
N GLU A 156 4.52 5.24 12.81
CA GLU A 156 3.09 5.31 13.10
C GLU A 156 2.82 6.30 14.25
N ARG A 157 3.53 6.17 15.38
CA ARG A 157 3.16 6.84 16.64
C ARG A 157 3.96 8.10 16.97
N PHE A 158 5.24 8.15 16.64
CA PHE A 158 6.15 9.15 17.19
C PHE A 158 6.84 10.02 16.15
N SER A 159 7.09 9.50 14.94
CA SER A 159 7.73 10.33 13.92
C SER A 159 6.77 11.35 13.31
N THR A 160 7.30 12.55 13.10
CA THR A 160 6.66 13.64 12.35
C THR A 160 7.07 13.66 10.87
N LYS A 161 8.09 12.87 10.50
CA LYS A 161 8.63 12.78 9.14
C LYS A 161 8.56 11.34 8.64
N GLY A 162 8.59 11.16 7.33
CA GLY A 162 8.77 9.85 6.74
C GLY A 162 10.23 9.44 6.68
N LEU A 163 10.48 8.24 6.15
CA LEU A 163 11.82 7.77 5.84
C LEU A 163 12.48 8.62 4.75
N ASN A 164 13.78 8.83 4.85
CA ASN A 164 14.55 9.54 3.83
C ASN A 164 14.74 8.68 2.56
N GLU A 165 15.24 9.28 1.48
CA GLU A 165 15.41 8.61 0.19
C GLU A 165 16.26 7.33 0.27
N SER A 166 17.35 7.33 1.04
CA SER A 166 18.20 6.14 1.19
C SER A 166 17.46 5.00 1.89
N GLN A 167 16.68 5.31 2.92
CA GLN A 167 15.90 4.31 3.67
C GLN A 167 14.76 3.77 2.80
N LEU A 168 14.11 4.63 2.01
CA LEU A 168 13.08 4.20 1.07
C LEU A 168 13.63 3.33 -0.07
N LYS A 169 14.88 3.57 -0.51
CA LYS A 169 15.58 2.66 -1.45
C LYS A 169 15.74 1.26 -0.87
N ASN A 170 16.03 1.14 0.42
CA ASN A 170 16.15 -0.16 1.10
C ASN A 170 14.80 -0.91 1.10
N CYS A 171 13.70 -0.19 1.30
CA CYS A 171 12.35 -0.76 1.23
C CYS A 171 12.07 -1.36 -0.15
N ILE A 172 12.33 -0.60 -1.21
CA ILE A 172 12.11 -1.06 -2.60
C ILE A 172 13.04 -2.20 -2.99
N TYR A 173 14.32 -2.12 -2.61
CA TYR A 173 15.28 -3.20 -2.84
C TYR A 173 14.75 -4.51 -2.23
N LEU A 174 14.27 -4.45 -0.98
CA LEU A 174 13.71 -5.63 -0.33
C LEU A 174 12.48 -6.17 -1.05
N ILE A 175 11.54 -5.30 -1.43
CA ILE A 175 10.29 -5.69 -2.09
C ILE A 175 10.57 -6.49 -3.38
N ASN A 176 11.61 -6.11 -4.11
CA ASN A 176 11.96 -6.71 -5.40
C ASN A 176 12.85 -7.96 -5.28
N GLU A 177 13.81 -7.98 -4.35
CA GLU A 177 14.79 -9.07 -4.26
C GLU A 177 14.29 -10.29 -3.47
N GLN A 178 13.44 -10.08 -2.45
CA GLN A 178 12.99 -11.18 -1.59
C GLN A 178 11.83 -11.92 -2.24
N LYS A 179 12.08 -12.98 -3.02
CA LYS A 179 11.01 -13.62 -3.80
C LYS A 179 9.85 -14.17 -2.95
N ASP A 180 10.14 -14.75 -1.78
CA ASP A 180 9.17 -15.64 -1.11
C ASP A 180 8.59 -15.09 0.21
N ASN A 181 9.20 -14.06 0.83
CA ASN A 181 8.74 -13.57 2.13
C ASN A 181 7.66 -12.48 2.01
N ILE A 182 6.40 -12.91 1.93
CA ILE A 182 5.22 -12.04 1.80
C ILE A 182 5.14 -11.03 2.96
N GLN A 183 5.31 -11.49 4.21
CA GLN A 183 5.15 -10.62 5.38
C GLN A 183 6.19 -9.49 5.38
N LEU A 184 7.44 -9.82 5.04
CA LEU A 184 8.52 -8.85 4.98
C LEU A 184 8.29 -7.80 3.88
N LYS A 185 7.77 -8.18 2.71
CA LYS A 185 7.35 -7.23 1.67
C LYS A 185 6.27 -6.29 2.14
N ILE A 186 5.27 -6.82 2.85
CA ILE A 186 4.15 -6.00 3.35
C ILE A 186 4.66 -5.00 4.39
N GLU A 187 5.53 -5.40 5.32
CA GLU A 187 6.09 -4.45 6.29
C GLU A 187 6.98 -3.39 5.63
N ALA A 188 7.73 -3.73 4.56
CA ALA A 188 8.47 -2.75 3.78
C ALA A 188 7.54 -1.78 3.01
N LEU A 189 6.43 -2.26 2.44
CA LEU A 189 5.39 -1.43 1.84
C LEU A 189 4.74 -0.51 2.88
N ASN A 190 4.47 -1.02 4.07
CA ASN A 190 3.92 -0.27 5.19
C ASN A 190 4.86 0.89 5.60
N SER A 191 6.18 0.69 5.59
CA SER A 191 7.15 1.78 5.80
C SER A 191 7.02 2.89 4.76
N ILE A 192 6.86 2.54 3.47
CA ILE A 192 6.69 3.50 2.37
C ILE A 192 5.38 4.27 2.55
N LEU A 193 4.30 3.56 2.82
CA LEU A 193 2.99 4.16 3.06
C LEU A 193 2.98 5.11 4.26
N LEU A 194 3.50 4.68 5.41
CA LEU A 194 3.59 5.51 6.60
C LEU A 194 4.39 6.78 6.27
N SER A 195 5.46 6.65 5.50
CA SER A 195 6.23 7.81 5.02
C SER A 195 5.39 8.73 4.11
N ALA A 196 4.64 8.18 3.15
CA ALA A 196 3.74 8.95 2.28
C ALA A 196 2.63 9.66 3.05
N SER A 197 2.21 9.09 4.18
CA SER A 197 1.16 9.64 5.05
C SER A 197 1.63 10.90 5.80
N LYS A 198 2.94 11.04 6.09
CA LYS A 198 3.55 12.18 6.82
C LYS A 198 3.82 13.42 5.94
N ASP A 199 2.97 13.69 4.96
CA ASP A 199 3.09 14.82 4.02
C ASP A 199 4.42 14.85 3.24
N GLN A 200 5.14 13.72 3.18
CA GLN A 200 6.40 13.63 2.48
C GLN A 200 6.20 13.15 1.04
N ASN A 201 6.86 13.85 0.12
CA ASN A 201 6.96 13.43 -1.28
C ASN A 201 7.79 12.14 -1.39
N ILE A 202 7.20 11.11 -1.99
CA ILE A 202 7.89 9.87 -2.33
C ILE A 202 8.67 10.06 -3.65
N PRO A 203 9.95 9.63 -3.73
CA PRO A 203 10.74 9.70 -4.95
C PRO A 203 10.09 8.97 -6.14
N GLN A 204 10.14 9.57 -7.33
CA GLN A 204 9.44 9.04 -8.51
C GLN A 204 9.86 7.60 -8.88
N PHE A 205 11.15 7.26 -8.75
CA PHE A 205 11.63 5.92 -9.07
C PHE A 205 10.96 4.83 -8.20
N ILE A 206 10.56 5.15 -6.97
CA ILE A 206 9.84 4.23 -6.06
C ILE A 206 8.44 3.98 -6.60
N ILE A 207 7.74 5.06 -6.96
CA ILE A 207 6.39 5.00 -7.53
C ILE A 207 6.41 4.16 -8.81
N GLU A 208 7.35 4.43 -9.70
CA GLU A 208 7.50 3.69 -10.96
C GLU A 208 7.82 2.22 -10.73
N THR A 209 8.70 1.92 -9.76
CA THR A 209 9.04 0.54 -9.42
C THR A 209 7.83 -0.23 -8.89
N LEU A 210 7.00 0.39 -8.05
CA LEU A 210 5.77 -0.24 -7.54
C LEU A 210 4.77 -0.53 -8.66
N VAL A 211 4.56 0.44 -9.56
CA VAL A 211 3.65 0.29 -10.70
C VAL A 211 4.12 -0.83 -11.65
N GLU A 212 5.42 -0.87 -11.99
CA GLU A 212 5.97 -1.84 -12.95
C GLU A 212 6.02 -3.30 -12.44
N ASN A 213 5.92 -3.50 -11.13
CA ASN A 213 6.01 -4.82 -10.51
C ASN A 213 4.69 -5.31 -9.92
N ILE A 214 3.62 -4.52 -9.98
CA ILE A 214 2.35 -4.84 -9.33
C ILE A 214 1.78 -6.19 -9.81
N ASP A 215 1.88 -6.46 -11.12
CA ASP A 215 1.40 -7.71 -11.74
C ASP A 215 2.27 -8.93 -11.43
N LYS A 216 3.48 -8.71 -10.90
CA LYS A 216 4.40 -9.78 -10.49
C LYS A 216 4.25 -10.13 -9.01
N PHE A 217 3.52 -9.33 -8.26
CA PHE A 217 3.31 -9.56 -6.84
C PHE A 217 2.24 -10.61 -6.60
N THR A 218 2.34 -11.30 -5.47
CA THR A 218 1.21 -12.08 -4.97
C THR A 218 0.04 -11.14 -4.70
N GLN A 219 -1.19 -11.65 -4.78
CA GLN A 219 -2.40 -10.83 -4.71
C GLN A 219 -2.47 -9.92 -3.47
N ILE A 220 -2.08 -10.46 -2.31
CA ILE A 220 -1.97 -9.70 -1.06
C ILE A 220 -0.93 -8.56 -1.14
N VAL A 221 0.26 -8.81 -1.71
CA VAL A 221 1.31 -7.80 -1.86
C VAL A 221 0.90 -6.75 -2.88
N ALA A 222 0.24 -7.15 -3.98
CA ALA A 222 -0.33 -6.24 -4.97
C ALA A 222 -1.38 -5.31 -4.35
N TYR A 223 -2.24 -5.83 -3.47
CA TYR A 223 -3.18 -5.01 -2.70
C TYR A 223 -2.47 -3.93 -1.88
N PHE A 224 -1.50 -4.33 -1.05
CA PHE A 224 -0.75 -3.39 -0.22
C PHE A 224 0.02 -2.35 -1.04
N ALA A 225 0.58 -2.75 -2.18
CA ALA A 225 1.23 -1.84 -3.13
C ALA A 225 0.24 -0.85 -3.74
N THR A 226 -0.93 -1.31 -4.16
CA THR A 226 -2.00 -0.46 -4.72
C THR A 226 -2.50 0.55 -3.68
N ALA A 227 -2.75 0.11 -2.45
CA ALA A 227 -3.15 1.00 -1.35
C ALA A 227 -2.08 2.06 -1.05
N THR A 228 -0.79 1.66 -1.09
CA THR A 228 0.33 2.59 -0.96
C THR A 228 0.33 3.64 -2.08
N LEU A 229 0.14 3.21 -3.33
CA LEU A 229 0.03 4.10 -4.49
C LEU A 229 -1.18 5.03 -4.40
N GLU A 230 -2.31 4.58 -3.84
CA GLU A 230 -3.47 5.42 -3.62
C GLU A 230 -3.17 6.58 -2.67
N VAL A 231 -2.51 6.32 -1.54
CA VAL A 231 -2.13 7.38 -0.59
C VAL A 231 -1.16 8.36 -1.25
N ILE A 232 -0.19 7.86 -2.01
CA ILE A 232 0.75 8.69 -2.78
C ILE A 232 -0.01 9.56 -3.81
N SER A 233 -0.98 8.98 -4.53
CA SER A 233 -1.74 9.65 -5.60
C SER A 233 -2.53 10.88 -5.13
N ARG A 234 -2.85 10.96 -3.84
CA ARG A 234 -3.57 12.11 -3.25
C ARG A 234 -2.74 13.40 -3.27
N ARG A 235 -1.41 13.27 -3.35
CA ARG A 235 -0.47 14.39 -3.22
C ARG A 235 0.48 14.50 -4.41
N GLN A 236 0.77 13.38 -5.06
CA GLN A 236 1.75 13.29 -6.13
C GLN A 236 1.16 12.61 -7.36
N SER A 237 1.58 13.06 -8.55
CA SER A 237 1.14 12.41 -9.79
C SER A 237 1.87 11.08 -10.02
N ILE A 238 1.16 10.10 -10.55
CA ILE A 238 1.73 8.80 -10.93
C ILE A 238 2.04 8.80 -12.43
N SER A 239 3.33 8.90 -12.78
CA SER A 239 3.81 9.05 -14.18
C SER A 239 3.40 7.89 -15.10
N LYS A 240 3.33 6.67 -14.56
CA LYS A 240 3.00 5.43 -15.29
C LYS A 240 1.60 4.89 -14.98
N VAL A 241 0.66 5.76 -14.57
CA VAL A 241 -0.68 5.36 -14.12
C VAL A 241 -1.42 4.44 -15.09
N ASN A 242 -1.21 4.60 -16.40
CA ASN A 242 -1.84 3.77 -17.43
C ASN A 242 -1.48 2.28 -17.31
N GLN A 243 -0.34 1.92 -16.71
CA GLN A 243 0.03 0.52 -16.47
C GLN A 243 -0.86 -0.15 -15.41
N LEU A 244 -1.48 0.63 -14.52
CA LEU A 244 -2.41 0.11 -13.51
C LEU A 244 -3.79 -0.23 -14.10
N SER A 245 -4.06 0.11 -15.37
CA SER A 245 -5.41 -0.04 -15.91
C SER A 245 -5.91 -1.48 -15.97
N PHE A 246 -5.00 -2.46 -16.08
CA PHE A 246 -5.39 -3.87 -16.04
C PHE A 246 -6.00 -4.26 -14.69
N ASN A 247 -5.49 -3.70 -13.60
CA ASN A 247 -5.95 -3.96 -12.23
C ASN A 247 -7.35 -3.36 -11.94
N LEU A 248 -7.92 -2.56 -12.85
CA LEU A 248 -9.33 -2.15 -12.79
C LEU A 248 -10.31 -3.33 -12.90
N LEU A 249 -9.84 -4.50 -13.35
CA LEU A 249 -10.63 -5.72 -13.46
C LEU A 249 -10.33 -6.72 -12.33
N ASP A 250 -9.55 -6.31 -11.32
CA ASP A 250 -9.20 -7.15 -10.17
C ASP A 250 -10.07 -6.79 -8.96
N ASP A 251 -11.15 -7.54 -8.76
CA ASP A 251 -12.08 -7.36 -7.64
C ASP A 251 -11.60 -8.03 -6.34
N TYR A 252 -10.29 -8.30 -6.19
CA TYR A 252 -9.75 -8.88 -4.97
C TYR A 252 -9.93 -7.98 -3.74
N ILE A 253 -10.39 -8.57 -2.64
CA ILE A 253 -10.60 -7.95 -1.34
C ILE A 253 -9.71 -8.65 -0.30
N ILE A 254 -9.17 -7.87 0.64
CA ILE A 254 -8.46 -8.42 1.79
C ILE A 254 -9.47 -8.94 2.83
N ASN A 255 -9.32 -10.20 3.25
CA ASN A 255 -10.07 -10.76 4.37
C ASN A 255 -9.49 -10.30 5.73
N GLU A 256 -10.34 -10.13 6.74
CA GLU A 256 -10.02 -9.58 8.08
C GLU A 256 -8.87 -10.28 8.84
N GLU A 257 -8.46 -11.48 8.44
CA GLU A 257 -7.42 -12.27 9.12
C GLU A 257 -5.99 -11.72 8.99
N ILE A 258 -5.78 -10.65 8.20
CA ILE A 258 -4.45 -10.06 8.05
C ILE A 258 -4.13 -9.19 9.27
N ASN A 259 -3.31 -9.75 10.16
CA ASN A 259 -2.91 -9.16 11.44
C ASN A 259 -1.83 -8.06 11.29
N ILE A 260 -2.03 -7.15 10.34
CA ILE A 260 -1.11 -6.05 10.02
C ILE A 260 -1.79 -4.75 10.43
N SER A 261 -1.09 -3.89 11.19
CA SER A 261 -1.65 -2.62 11.71
C SER A 261 -2.24 -1.75 10.60
N PHE A 262 -1.64 -1.79 9.40
CA PHE A 262 -2.15 -1.10 8.23
C PHE A 262 -3.42 -1.73 7.63
N GLY A 263 -3.54 -3.07 7.61
CA GLY A 263 -4.75 -3.75 7.15
C GLY A 263 -5.96 -3.32 7.98
N ARG A 264 -5.82 -3.24 9.31
CA ARG A 264 -6.88 -2.76 10.21
C ARG A 264 -7.24 -1.30 9.96
N ASN A 265 -6.26 -0.40 9.88
CA ASN A 265 -6.53 1.02 9.61
C ASN A 265 -7.17 1.24 8.23
N LEU A 266 -6.84 0.44 7.21
CA LEU A 266 -7.51 0.49 5.90
C LEU A 266 -8.94 -0.03 5.97
N ILE A 267 -9.16 -1.17 6.61
CA ILE A 267 -10.48 -1.79 6.78
C ILE A 267 -11.41 -0.83 7.54
N ASP A 268 -10.92 -0.24 8.64
CA ASP A 268 -11.67 0.67 9.50
C ASP A 268 -12.01 2.01 8.82
N THR A 269 -11.23 2.42 7.81
CA THR A 269 -11.41 3.74 7.14
C THR A 269 -12.16 3.65 5.81
N TYR A 270 -12.16 2.50 5.13
CA TYR A 270 -12.58 2.43 3.72
C TYR A 270 -13.63 1.35 3.37
N ASP A 271 -14.20 0.61 4.33
CA ASP A 271 -15.06 -0.55 4.03
C ASP A 271 -14.35 -1.49 3.03
N CYS A 272 -13.17 -2.00 3.43
CA CYS A 272 -12.29 -2.92 2.68
C CYS A 272 -12.39 -2.85 1.14
N PRO A 273 -11.88 -1.79 0.50
CA PRO A 273 -12.03 -1.58 -0.94
C PRO A 273 -11.24 -2.65 -1.70
N CYS A 274 -11.81 -3.21 -2.77
CA CYS A 274 -11.10 -4.10 -3.67
C CYS A 274 -9.99 -3.39 -4.46
N ILE A 275 -9.06 -4.15 -5.05
CA ILE A 275 -7.97 -3.59 -5.87
C ILE A 275 -8.53 -2.68 -6.97
N SER A 276 -9.56 -3.11 -7.70
CA SER A 276 -10.20 -2.34 -8.77
C SER A 276 -10.70 -0.97 -8.30
N SER A 277 -11.28 -0.89 -7.11
CA SER A 277 -11.79 0.36 -6.51
C SER A 277 -10.65 1.31 -6.14
N ILE A 278 -9.58 0.77 -5.55
CA ILE A 278 -8.37 1.54 -5.21
C ILE A 278 -7.73 2.10 -6.48
N VAL A 279 -7.62 1.29 -7.53
CA VAL A 279 -7.06 1.70 -8.83
C VAL A 279 -7.94 2.78 -9.49
N ALA A 280 -9.25 2.61 -9.51
CA ALA A 280 -10.17 3.60 -10.05
C ALA A 280 -10.04 4.95 -9.31
N LYS A 281 -9.82 4.91 -7.99
CA LYS A 281 -9.55 6.10 -7.18
C LYS A 281 -8.23 6.78 -7.53
N ILE A 282 -7.17 6.00 -7.79
CA ILE A 282 -5.88 6.50 -8.28
C ILE A 282 -6.08 7.27 -9.61
N PHE A 283 -6.88 6.73 -10.54
CA PHE A 283 -7.18 7.40 -11.80
C PHE A 283 -7.91 8.72 -11.59
N VAL A 284 -8.94 8.77 -10.73
CA VAL A 284 -9.63 10.02 -10.38
C VAL A 284 -8.65 11.07 -9.84
N ASN A 285 -7.77 10.69 -8.92
CA ASN A 285 -6.78 11.60 -8.35
C ASN A 285 -5.77 12.09 -9.39
N THR A 286 -5.31 11.20 -10.25
CA THR A 286 -4.31 11.52 -11.28
C THR A 286 -4.88 12.41 -12.39
N LEU A 287 -6.14 12.19 -12.79
CA LEU A 287 -6.81 12.97 -13.84
C LEU A 287 -7.12 14.41 -13.43
N LYS A 288 -7.36 14.65 -12.13
CA LYS A 288 -7.46 16.01 -11.58
C LYS A 288 -6.19 16.83 -11.83
N ASN A 289 -5.03 16.17 -11.95
CA ASN A 289 -3.73 16.79 -12.22
C ASN A 289 -3.35 16.81 -13.71
N ASN A 290 -4.34 16.78 -14.62
CA ASN A 290 -4.15 16.94 -16.06
C ASN A 290 -3.30 15.88 -16.78
N HIS A 291 -3.21 14.66 -16.25
CA HIS A 291 -2.61 13.55 -16.97
C HIS A 291 -3.45 13.06 -18.16
N LYS A 292 -2.76 12.54 -19.18
CA LYS A 292 -3.35 11.91 -20.36
C LYS A 292 -3.38 10.39 -20.21
N LEU A 293 -4.52 9.79 -20.54
CA LEU A 293 -4.71 8.34 -20.58
C LEU A 293 -4.38 7.76 -21.97
N THR A 294 -4.04 6.49 -22.03
CA THR A 294 -3.99 5.76 -23.31
C THR A 294 -5.39 5.29 -23.70
N GLU A 295 -5.59 4.98 -24.98
CA GLU A 295 -6.83 4.38 -25.48
C GLU A 295 -7.16 3.08 -24.75
N GLN A 296 -6.16 2.21 -24.58
CA GLN A 296 -6.29 0.98 -23.80
C GLN A 296 -6.78 1.24 -22.36
N THR A 297 -6.31 2.30 -21.70
CA THR A 297 -6.79 2.65 -20.36
C THR A 297 -8.25 3.08 -20.37
N LEU A 298 -8.72 3.79 -21.42
CA LEU A 298 -10.14 4.12 -21.58
C LEU A 298 -11.01 2.87 -21.80
N GLU A 299 -10.50 1.88 -22.53
CA GLU A 299 -11.16 0.57 -22.67
C GLU A 299 -11.31 -0.13 -21.32
N TYR A 300 -10.24 -0.21 -20.53
CA TYR A 300 -10.29 -0.84 -19.20
C TYR A 300 -11.25 -0.11 -18.25
N LEU A 301 -11.26 1.23 -18.26
CA LEU A 301 -12.22 2.01 -17.48
C LEU A 301 -13.67 1.75 -17.90
N THR A 302 -13.92 1.57 -19.20
CA THR A 302 -15.27 1.25 -19.70
C THR A 302 -15.67 -0.17 -19.32
N ARG A 303 -14.77 -1.15 -19.45
CA ARG A 303 -15.03 -2.53 -19.00
C ARG A 303 -15.27 -2.62 -17.49
N ALA A 304 -14.60 -1.80 -16.69
CA ALA A 304 -14.78 -1.74 -15.23
C ALA A 304 -16.18 -1.24 -14.81
N LEU A 305 -16.96 -0.66 -15.73
CA LEU A 305 -18.38 -0.33 -15.48
C LEU A 305 -19.27 -1.58 -15.29
N ASN A 306 -18.76 -2.76 -15.69
CA ASN A 306 -19.38 -4.07 -15.40
C ASN A 306 -18.91 -4.71 -14.09
N SER A 307 -18.06 -4.04 -13.29
CA SER A 307 -17.60 -4.62 -12.02
C SER A 307 -18.78 -4.90 -11.08
N ASN A 308 -18.67 -5.93 -10.24
CA ASN A 308 -19.67 -6.16 -9.20
C ASN A 308 -19.55 -5.15 -8.05
N ASP A 309 -18.41 -4.49 -7.91
CA ASP A 309 -18.22 -3.43 -6.93
C ASP A 309 -18.82 -2.12 -7.43
N LYS A 310 -19.86 -1.65 -6.74
CA LYS A 310 -20.54 -0.38 -7.05
C LYS A 310 -19.54 0.78 -7.07
N GLN A 311 -18.56 0.81 -6.17
CA GLN A 311 -17.63 1.90 -6.05
C GLN A 311 -16.64 1.95 -7.22
N THR A 312 -16.13 0.81 -7.67
CA THR A 312 -15.34 0.66 -8.90
C THR A 312 -16.09 1.21 -10.10
N ARG A 313 -17.38 0.87 -10.28
CA ARG A 313 -18.21 1.38 -11.38
C ARG A 313 -18.29 2.91 -11.35
N ILE A 314 -18.62 3.48 -10.19
CA ILE A 314 -18.76 4.94 -10.00
C ILE A 314 -17.45 5.66 -10.30
N LEU A 315 -16.34 5.20 -9.71
CA LEU A 315 -15.02 5.83 -9.87
C LEU A 315 -14.49 5.69 -11.30
N SER A 316 -14.80 4.59 -11.99
CA SER A 316 -14.44 4.39 -13.39
C SER A 316 -15.22 5.33 -14.32
N ALA A 317 -16.53 5.46 -14.10
CA ALA A 317 -17.37 6.41 -14.84
C ALA A 317 -16.90 7.86 -14.61
N LYS A 318 -16.58 8.22 -13.37
CA LYS A 318 -16.02 9.52 -13.02
C LYS A 318 -14.66 9.78 -13.67
N SER A 319 -13.81 8.76 -13.78
CA SER A 319 -12.52 8.86 -14.46
C SER A 319 -12.71 9.13 -15.96
N LEU A 320 -13.62 8.41 -16.63
CA LEU A 320 -13.99 8.68 -18.02
C LEU A 320 -14.52 10.12 -18.19
N TYR A 321 -15.37 10.56 -17.28
CA TYR A 321 -15.86 11.95 -17.24
C TYR A 321 -14.71 12.95 -17.12
N LEU A 322 -13.74 12.75 -16.25
CA LEU A 322 -12.60 13.67 -16.11
C LEU A 322 -11.65 13.63 -17.33
N ALA A 323 -11.59 12.52 -18.05
CA ALA A 323 -10.76 12.35 -19.24
C ALA A 323 -11.39 12.94 -20.52
N ARG A 324 -12.72 13.12 -20.56
CA ARG A 324 -13.50 13.47 -21.77
C ARG A 324 -12.98 14.67 -22.57
N ASP A 325 -12.47 15.71 -21.89
CA ASP A 325 -12.03 16.94 -22.54
C ASP A 325 -10.66 16.79 -23.21
N LYS A 326 -9.90 15.75 -22.84
CA LYS A 326 -8.51 15.53 -23.27
C LYS A 326 -8.35 14.39 -24.27
N HIS A 327 -9.38 13.56 -24.42
CA HIS A 327 -9.32 12.34 -25.20
C HIS A 327 -10.45 12.26 -26.22
N ASP A 328 -10.11 11.80 -27.41
CA ASP A 328 -11.09 11.45 -28.42
C ASP A 328 -11.52 10.01 -28.18
N ILE A 329 -12.82 9.83 -27.95
CA ILE A 329 -13.41 8.52 -27.72
C ILE A 329 -13.81 7.98 -29.08
N HIS A 330 -13.12 6.94 -29.53
CA HIS A 330 -13.41 6.31 -30.82
C HIS A 330 -14.79 5.62 -30.81
N ASN A 331 -15.32 5.36 -32.01
CA ASN A 331 -16.68 4.85 -32.19
C ASN A 331 -16.95 3.54 -31.44
N GLY A 332 -15.98 2.62 -31.39
CA GLY A 332 -16.12 1.34 -30.67
C GLY A 332 -16.43 1.54 -29.18
N LEU A 333 -15.66 2.42 -28.52
CA LEU A 333 -15.86 2.72 -27.10
C LEU A 333 -17.18 3.47 -26.85
N LEU A 334 -17.62 4.32 -27.80
CA LEU A 334 -18.94 4.94 -27.69
C LEU A 334 -20.05 3.89 -27.73
N ILE A 335 -19.95 2.91 -28.62
CA ILE A 335 -20.91 1.81 -28.68
C ILE A 335 -20.96 1.06 -27.34
N GLU A 336 -19.81 0.78 -26.72
CA GLU A 336 -19.75 0.15 -25.39
C GLU A 336 -20.35 1.06 -24.29
N LEU A 337 -20.01 2.35 -24.28
CA LEU A 337 -20.50 3.31 -23.29
C LEU A 337 -22.02 3.52 -23.34
N ARG A 338 -22.63 3.26 -24.51
CA ARG A 338 -24.06 3.39 -24.73
C ARG A 338 -24.89 2.61 -23.71
N ASP A 339 -24.42 1.43 -23.33
CA ASP A 339 -25.15 0.53 -22.44
C ASP A 339 -25.25 1.08 -21.00
N TYR A 340 -24.38 2.01 -20.63
CA TYR A 340 -24.32 2.62 -19.29
C TYR A 340 -25.01 4.00 -19.20
N VAL A 341 -25.58 4.51 -20.29
CA VAL A 341 -26.25 5.83 -20.28
C VAL A 341 -27.49 5.82 -19.38
N ASN A 342 -28.18 4.69 -19.23
CA ASN A 342 -29.33 4.52 -18.34
C ASN A 342 -29.04 3.46 -17.26
N ASP A 343 -27.81 3.46 -16.75
CA ASP A 343 -27.39 2.55 -15.68
C ASP A 343 -28.26 2.72 -14.41
N GLU A 344 -28.48 1.64 -13.69
CA GLU A 344 -29.21 1.63 -12.41
C GLU A 344 -28.51 2.45 -11.31
N VAL A 345 -27.18 2.59 -11.41
CA VAL A 345 -26.38 3.44 -10.52
C VAL A 345 -26.37 4.86 -11.10
N THR A 346 -27.05 5.77 -10.41
CA THR A 346 -27.25 7.16 -10.86
C THR A 346 -25.95 7.86 -11.28
N ASP A 347 -24.89 7.79 -10.47
CA ASP A 347 -23.58 8.37 -10.80
C ASP A 347 -23.01 7.83 -12.13
N VAL A 348 -23.10 6.51 -12.33
CA VAL A 348 -22.61 5.84 -13.54
C VAL A 348 -23.40 6.31 -14.76
N SER A 349 -24.73 6.37 -14.64
CA SER A 349 -25.61 6.90 -15.68
C SER A 349 -25.27 8.34 -16.05
N VAL A 350 -25.20 9.24 -15.06
CA VAL A 350 -24.91 10.67 -15.28
C VAL A 350 -23.56 10.86 -15.96
N TYR A 351 -22.48 10.29 -15.41
CA TYR A 351 -21.14 10.47 -15.97
C TYR A 351 -21.04 9.86 -17.38
N SER A 352 -21.56 8.65 -17.59
CA SER A 352 -21.53 7.97 -18.89
C SER A 352 -22.33 8.72 -19.94
N THR A 353 -23.51 9.26 -19.58
CA THR A 353 -24.34 10.10 -20.47
C THR A 353 -23.57 11.30 -20.98
N VAL A 354 -22.89 12.03 -20.08
CA VAL A 354 -22.13 13.23 -20.45
C VAL A 354 -20.95 12.88 -21.35
N VAL A 355 -20.20 11.84 -21.00
CA VAL A 355 -19.06 11.35 -21.78
C VAL A 355 -19.51 10.94 -23.18
N TYR A 356 -20.58 10.16 -23.27
CA TYR A 356 -21.14 9.68 -24.52
C TYR A 356 -21.62 10.85 -25.40
N ALA A 357 -22.41 11.78 -24.86
CA ALA A 357 -22.91 12.93 -25.60
C ALA A 357 -21.76 13.80 -26.16
N GLN A 358 -20.71 14.03 -25.38
CA GLN A 358 -19.53 14.78 -25.84
C GLN A 358 -18.73 14.02 -26.90
N GLY A 359 -18.57 12.71 -26.72
CA GLY A 359 -17.92 11.86 -27.73
C GLY A 359 -18.67 11.86 -29.06
N LEU A 360 -20.01 11.86 -29.03
CA LEU A 360 -20.83 12.00 -30.24
C LEU A 360 -20.60 13.32 -30.96
N VAL A 361 -20.39 14.43 -30.24
CA VAL A 361 -20.06 15.73 -30.88
C VAL A 361 -18.81 15.56 -31.73
N LYS A 362 -17.74 15.01 -31.15
CA LYS A 362 -16.47 14.78 -31.85
C LYS A 362 -16.63 13.83 -33.04
N LEU A 363 -17.34 12.71 -32.85
CA LEU A 363 -17.61 11.75 -33.90
C LEU A 363 -18.38 12.39 -35.06
N SER A 364 -19.40 13.20 -34.77
CA SER A 364 -20.26 13.85 -35.76
C SER A 364 -19.53 14.86 -36.67
N LEU A 365 -18.40 15.39 -36.22
CA LEU A 365 -17.55 16.28 -37.00
C LEU A 365 -16.65 15.50 -37.98
N ASN A 366 -16.42 14.21 -37.75
CA ASN A 366 -15.65 13.36 -38.65
C ASN A 366 -16.52 12.89 -39.85
N GLU A 367 -16.10 13.20 -41.07
CA GLU A 367 -16.84 12.92 -42.30
C GLU A 367 -16.96 11.41 -42.62
N GLU A 368 -16.02 10.60 -42.14
CA GLU A 368 -15.99 9.14 -42.39
C GLU A 368 -16.74 8.34 -41.32
N SER A 369 -17.34 9.00 -40.33
CA SER A 369 -17.97 8.32 -39.18
C SER A 369 -19.36 7.76 -39.49
N ASN A 370 -19.63 6.54 -39.01
CA ASN A 370 -20.96 5.94 -39.07
C ASN A 370 -21.82 6.40 -37.89
N MET A 371 -22.60 7.47 -38.07
CA MET A 371 -23.46 8.05 -37.04
C MET A 371 -24.83 7.38 -36.90
N LYS A 372 -25.24 6.51 -37.83
CA LYS A 372 -26.64 6.06 -37.94
C LYS A 372 -27.17 5.45 -36.64
N GLY A 373 -26.45 4.50 -36.05
CA GLY A 373 -26.88 3.85 -34.80
C GLY A 373 -26.88 4.76 -33.56
N HIS A 374 -26.12 5.86 -33.60
CA HIS A 374 -26.06 6.85 -32.53
C HIS A 374 -27.18 7.88 -32.64
N LEU A 375 -27.54 8.28 -33.87
CA LEU A 375 -28.64 9.23 -34.12
C LEU A 375 -29.98 8.70 -33.58
N ASP A 376 -30.27 7.42 -33.81
CA ASP A 376 -31.51 6.78 -33.34
C ASP A 376 -31.57 6.68 -31.79
N PHE A 377 -30.42 6.83 -31.13
CA PHE A 377 -30.33 6.80 -29.67
C PHE A 377 -30.47 8.18 -29.03
N LEU A 378 -30.27 9.26 -29.77
CA LEU A 378 -30.33 10.64 -29.25
C LEU A 378 -31.62 10.96 -28.48
N PRO A 379 -32.83 10.57 -28.94
CA PRO A 379 -34.06 10.87 -28.20
C PRO A 379 -34.14 10.22 -26.83
N ARG A 380 -33.39 9.13 -26.60
CA ARG A 380 -33.36 8.40 -25.33
C ARG A 380 -32.39 9.01 -24.31
N ILE A 381 -31.40 9.76 -24.79
CA ILE A 381 -30.35 10.36 -23.96
C ILE A 381 -30.56 11.86 -23.77
N TYR A 382 -31.47 12.46 -24.56
CA TYR A 382 -31.87 13.85 -24.36
C TYR A 382 -32.56 13.99 -23.02
N VAL A 383 -32.11 14.96 -22.23
CA VAL A 383 -32.58 15.15 -20.87
C VAL A 383 -33.82 16.05 -20.90
N TYR A 384 -34.98 15.45 -20.71
CA TYR A 384 -36.27 16.16 -20.65
C TYR A 384 -36.55 16.78 -19.27
N GLU A 385 -35.95 16.22 -18.22
CA GLU A 385 -36.07 16.65 -16.82
C GLU A 385 -34.71 17.12 -16.28
N ASP A 386 -34.60 17.42 -14.99
CA ASP A 386 -33.32 17.80 -14.38
C ASP A 386 -32.41 16.57 -14.18
N LEU A 387 -31.26 16.55 -14.86
CA LEU A 387 -30.18 15.60 -14.61
C LEU A 387 -29.19 16.21 -13.62
N GLN A 388 -29.35 15.87 -12.34
CA GLN A 388 -28.53 16.38 -11.25
C GLN A 388 -27.75 15.24 -10.59
N LEU A 389 -26.49 15.50 -10.27
CA LEU A 389 -25.67 14.65 -9.40
C LEU A 389 -24.98 15.55 -8.37
N ASP A 390 -25.17 15.24 -7.09
CA ASP A 390 -24.82 16.12 -5.98
C ASP A 390 -25.39 17.55 -6.19
N GLU A 391 -24.53 18.56 -6.19
CA GLU A 391 -24.88 19.97 -6.40
C GLU A 391 -24.75 20.42 -7.87
N GLU A 392 -24.27 19.55 -8.77
CA GLU A 392 -24.02 19.89 -10.18
C GLU A 392 -25.19 19.45 -11.08
N ASN A 393 -25.73 20.37 -11.89
CA ASN A 393 -26.75 20.09 -12.89
C ASN A 393 -26.10 19.89 -14.27
N PHE A 394 -26.26 18.69 -14.83
CA PHE A 394 -25.64 18.25 -16.09
C PHE A 394 -26.57 18.40 -17.31
N THR A 395 -27.84 18.80 -17.10
CA THR A 395 -28.89 18.87 -18.13
C THR A 395 -28.44 19.66 -19.35
N ASN A 396 -27.96 20.89 -19.16
CA ASN A 396 -27.53 21.76 -20.25
C ASN A 396 -26.33 21.17 -20.99
N LYS A 397 -25.38 20.60 -20.26
CA LYS A 397 -24.15 20.02 -20.84
C LYS A 397 -24.46 18.84 -21.77
N VAL A 398 -25.41 17.98 -21.41
CA VAL A 398 -25.86 16.88 -22.25
C VAL A 398 -26.67 17.41 -23.44
N ASN A 399 -27.66 18.25 -23.19
CA ASN A 399 -28.57 18.73 -24.22
C ASN A 399 -27.88 19.59 -25.29
N GLU A 400 -26.93 20.46 -24.91
CA GLU A 400 -26.14 21.26 -25.85
C GLU A 400 -25.28 20.39 -26.77
N ASN A 401 -24.68 19.31 -26.24
CA ASN A 401 -23.93 18.35 -27.04
C ASN A 401 -24.85 17.61 -28.02
N ILE A 402 -26.01 17.14 -27.58
CA ILE A 402 -26.99 16.47 -28.46
C ILE A 402 -27.47 17.40 -29.57
N LEU A 403 -27.82 18.64 -29.25
CA LEU A 403 -28.23 19.64 -30.23
C LEU A 403 -27.10 19.95 -31.22
N SER A 404 -25.84 19.97 -30.77
CA SER A 404 -24.67 20.15 -31.63
C SER A 404 -24.50 18.99 -32.62
N VAL A 405 -24.73 17.74 -32.18
CA VAL A 405 -24.73 16.57 -33.06
C VAL A 405 -25.85 16.65 -34.10
N LEU A 406 -27.06 17.00 -33.69
CA LEU A 406 -28.18 17.17 -34.64
C LEU A 406 -27.88 18.27 -35.66
N PHE A 407 -27.31 19.39 -35.22
CA PHE A 407 -26.93 20.48 -36.11
C PHE A 407 -25.85 20.08 -37.11
N SER A 408 -24.84 19.31 -36.68
CA SER A 408 -23.76 18.86 -37.58
C SER A 408 -24.24 17.82 -38.60
N GLN A 409 -25.25 17.02 -38.25
CA GLN A 409 -25.78 15.93 -39.07
C GLN A 409 -26.98 16.31 -39.95
N CYS A 410 -27.68 17.42 -39.67
CA CYS A 410 -28.93 17.76 -40.37
C CYS A 410 -28.78 17.99 -41.88
N LYS A 411 -27.58 18.36 -42.33
CA LYS A 411 -27.25 18.50 -43.76
C LYS A 411 -26.75 17.20 -44.41
N LYS A 412 -26.34 16.22 -43.59
CA LYS A 412 -25.67 14.99 -44.03
C LYS A 412 -26.61 13.79 -44.06
N THR A 413 -27.62 13.75 -43.20
CA THR A 413 -28.47 12.57 -43.02
C THR A 413 -29.93 12.96 -42.79
N LYS A 414 -30.85 12.15 -43.33
CA LYS A 414 -32.27 12.27 -43.04
C LYS A 414 -32.56 11.67 -41.65
N PHE A 415 -33.17 12.46 -40.78
CA PHE A 415 -33.55 12.01 -39.44
C PHE A 415 -34.82 11.17 -39.44
N GLU A 416 -34.89 10.24 -38.50
CA GLU A 416 -36.11 9.52 -38.16
C GLU A 416 -37.06 10.40 -37.33
N ASP A 417 -38.35 10.05 -37.32
CA ASP A 417 -39.41 10.87 -36.69
C ASP A 417 -39.21 11.05 -35.18
N ASN A 418 -38.59 10.07 -34.51
CA ASN A 418 -38.31 10.10 -33.08
C ASN A 418 -37.40 11.29 -32.68
N ILE A 419 -36.49 11.74 -33.54
CA ILE A 419 -35.61 12.90 -33.29
C ILE A 419 -36.41 14.19 -33.13
N PHE A 420 -37.56 14.31 -33.80
CA PHE A 420 -38.39 15.50 -33.70
C PHE A 420 -39.09 15.65 -32.33
N SER A 421 -39.10 14.60 -31.50
CA SER A 421 -39.53 14.73 -30.10
C SER A 421 -38.67 15.70 -29.29
N ILE A 422 -37.34 15.68 -29.52
CA ILE A 422 -36.37 16.62 -28.92
C ILE A 422 -36.70 18.05 -29.33
N LEU A 423 -36.93 18.28 -30.63
CA LEU A 423 -37.24 19.60 -31.17
C LEU A 423 -38.56 20.13 -30.64
N ASN A 424 -39.60 19.29 -30.61
CA ASN A 424 -40.91 19.63 -30.06
C ASN A 424 -40.82 20.03 -28.58
N HIS A 425 -40.04 19.29 -27.80
CA HIS A 425 -39.81 19.62 -26.39
C HIS A 425 -39.10 20.98 -26.23
N THR A 426 -38.02 21.19 -26.99
CA THR A 426 -37.23 22.43 -26.96
C THR A 426 -38.04 23.66 -27.38
N LEU A 427 -38.98 23.51 -28.32
CA LEU A 427 -39.88 24.59 -28.73
C LEU A 427 -40.95 24.89 -27.67
N LYS A 428 -41.49 23.85 -27.01
CA LYS A 428 -42.51 23.99 -25.96
C LYS A 428 -41.95 24.57 -24.66
N SER A 429 -40.70 24.29 -24.31
CA SER A 429 -40.07 24.82 -23.10
C SER A 429 -39.80 26.33 -23.16
N LYS A 430 -39.59 26.91 -24.35
CA LYS A 430 -39.51 28.38 -24.51
C LYS A 430 -40.86 29.08 -24.38
N SER A 431 -41.97 28.43 -24.72
CA SER A 431 -43.31 29.03 -24.62
C SER A 431 -43.83 29.19 -23.19
N SER A 432 -43.29 28.48 -22.19
CA SER A 432 -43.67 28.63 -20.78
C SER A 432 -42.92 29.76 -20.04
N TYR A 433 -41.76 30.18 -20.56
CA TYR A 433 -40.97 31.31 -20.01
C TYR A 433 -41.45 32.69 -20.48
N LEU A 434 -42.20 32.75 -21.59
CA LEU A 434 -42.82 33.98 -22.11
C LEU A 434 -44.28 34.16 -21.63
N ALA A 435 -44.80 33.20 -20.86
CA ALA A 435 -46.16 33.20 -20.31
C ALA A 435 -46.20 33.40 -18.78
N LYS A 436 -45.05 33.68 -18.15
CA LYS A 436 -44.90 34.26 -16.82
C LYS A 436 -44.26 35.64 -16.97
#